data_AF-A0A1L5FBE9-F1
#
_entry.id   AF-A0A1L5FBE9-F1
#
_cell.length_a   1.000
_cell.length_b   1.000
_cell.length_c   1.000
_cell.angle_alpha   90.00
_cell.angle_beta   90.00
_cell.angle_gamma   90.00
#
_symmetry.space_group_name_H-M   'P 1'
#
loop_
_entity.id
_entity.type
_entity.pdbx_description
1 polymer ?
#
loop_
_entity_poly.entity_id
_entity_poly.type
_entity_poly.pdbx_seq_one_letter_code
_entity_poly.pdbx_strand_id
1 'polypeptide(L)'
;MYKKLYKESKYEKYVKEEILMQSSLYRKPYEKDIQQGRKEEKVETVLKFLTKRFGILPDEIRGKIEKLDMINLDIILDKVLEYKDLDDLKKFLH
;
A
#
# COMPACT_ATOMS: atom_id res chain seq x y z
N MET A 1 -13.99 -29.38 -20.20
CA MET A 1 -13.23 -30.63 -19.96
C MET A 1 -12.24 -30.52 -18.78
N TYR A 2 -11.67 -29.36 -18.47
CA TYR A 2 -10.69 -29.14 -17.37
C TYR A 2 -11.18 -29.40 -15.93
N LYS A 3 -12.49 -29.25 -15.65
CA LYS A 3 -13.05 -29.37 -14.28
C LYS A 3 -12.99 -30.78 -13.67
N LYS A 4 -12.77 -31.82 -14.47
CA LYS A 4 -12.79 -33.23 -14.01
C LYS A 4 -11.40 -33.78 -13.61
N LEU A 5 -10.30 -33.16 -14.03
CA LEU A 5 -8.96 -33.74 -13.92
C LEU A 5 -8.28 -33.55 -12.55
N TYR A 6 -8.67 -32.53 -11.77
CA TYR A 6 -7.94 -32.15 -10.54
C TYR A 6 -8.78 -32.24 -9.27
N LYS A 7 -10.06 -32.63 -9.39
CA LYS A 7 -11.08 -32.58 -8.33
C LYS A 7 -10.75 -33.41 -7.08
N GLU A 8 -9.77 -34.31 -7.17
CA GLU A 8 -9.33 -35.20 -6.08
C GLU A 8 -7.81 -35.12 -5.82
N SER A 9 -7.10 -34.17 -6.44
CA SER A 9 -5.65 -34.02 -6.26
C SER A 9 -5.33 -32.99 -5.18
N LYS A 10 -4.19 -33.15 -4.50
CA LYS A 10 -3.62 -32.14 -3.57
C LYS A 10 -3.43 -30.76 -4.22
N TYR A 11 -3.45 -30.69 -5.56
CA TYR A 11 -3.25 -29.49 -6.36
C TYR A 11 -4.57 -28.79 -6.76
N GLU A 12 -5.73 -29.33 -6.39
CA GLU A 12 -7.03 -28.75 -6.78
C GLU A 12 -7.15 -27.27 -6.40
N LYS A 13 -6.64 -26.90 -5.21
CA LYS A 13 -6.64 -25.52 -4.72
C LYS A 13 -5.86 -24.59 -5.64
N TYR A 14 -4.61 -24.95 -5.97
CA TYR A 14 -3.73 -24.14 -6.81
C TYR A 14 -4.27 -24.01 -8.24
N VAL A 15 -4.78 -25.10 -8.82
CA VAL A 15 -5.37 -25.08 -10.17
C VAL A 15 -6.64 -24.23 -10.20
N LYS A 16 -7.49 -24.30 -9.17
CA LYS A 16 -8.65 -23.41 -9.06
C LYS A 16 -8.23 -21.95 -8.97
N GLU A 17 -7.22 -21.64 -8.17
CA GLU A 17 -6.70 -20.28 -7.97
C GLU A 17 -6.09 -19.70 -9.25
N GLU A 18 -5.30 -20.48 -10.01
CA GLU A 18 -4.78 -20.07 -11.32
C GLU A 18 -5.91 -19.77 -12.33
N ILE A 19 -6.89 -20.66 -12.44
CA ILE A 19 -8.05 -20.46 -13.34
C ILE A 19 -8.83 -19.20 -12.94
N LEU A 20 -8.98 -18.96 -11.64
CA LEU A 20 -9.62 -17.77 -11.10
C LEU A 20 -8.83 -16.50 -11.46
N MET A 21 -7.51 -16.50 -11.24
CA MET A 21 -6.63 -15.37 -11.51
C MET A 21 -6.54 -15.01 -13.01
N GLN A 22 -6.71 -15.99 -13.90
CA GLN A 22 -6.83 -15.73 -15.34
C GLN A 22 -8.12 -14.97 -15.69
N SER A 23 -9.15 -15.03 -14.85
CA SER A 23 -10.39 -14.29 -15.07
C SER A 23 -10.24 -12.81 -14.71
N SER A 24 -10.73 -11.91 -15.57
CA SER A 24 -10.73 -10.47 -15.34
C SER A 24 -11.55 -10.05 -14.12
N LEU A 25 -12.52 -10.88 -13.72
CA LEU A 25 -13.36 -10.70 -12.54
C LEU A 25 -12.57 -10.78 -11.23
N TYR A 26 -11.56 -11.65 -11.16
CA TYR A 26 -10.71 -11.81 -9.98
C TYR A 26 -9.43 -10.99 -10.05
N ARG A 27 -8.85 -10.82 -11.23
CA ARG A 27 -7.59 -10.07 -11.41
C ARG A 27 -7.70 -8.61 -10.95
N LYS A 28 -8.77 -7.90 -11.34
CA LYS A 28 -8.97 -6.48 -11.01
C LYS A 28 -9.10 -6.21 -9.50
N PRO A 29 -9.98 -6.89 -8.75
CA PRO A 29 -10.08 -6.69 -7.30
C PRO A 29 -8.78 -7.10 -6.59
N TYR A 30 -8.17 -8.22 -7.00
CA TYR A 30 -6.88 -8.64 -6.43
C TYR A 30 -5.76 -7.61 -6.63
N GLU A 31 -5.64 -7.05 -7.84
CA GLU A 31 -4.69 -5.97 -8.11
C GLU A 31 -5.00 -4.73 -7.27
N LYS A 32 -6.27 -4.36 -7.08
CA LYS A 32 -6.65 -3.24 -6.20
C LYS A 32 -6.26 -3.49 -4.74
N ASP A 33 -6.48 -4.69 -4.22
CA ASP A 33 -6.13 -5.06 -2.85
C ASP A 33 -4.61 -4.98 -2.63
N ILE A 34 -3.81 -5.43 -3.62
CA ILE A 34 -2.35 -5.27 -3.58
C ILE A 34 -1.95 -3.80 -3.58
N GLN A 35 -2.56 -2.97 -4.44
CA GLN A 35 -2.24 -1.54 -4.49
C GLN A 35 -2.62 -0.83 -3.19
N GLN A 36 -3.73 -1.21 -2.58
CA GLN A 36 -4.17 -0.70 -1.29
C GLN A 36 -3.18 -1.08 -0.18
N GLY A 37 -2.78 -2.35 -0.10
CA GLY A 37 -1.79 -2.80 0.89
C GLY A 37 -0.43 -2.09 0.73
N ARG A 38 0.02 -1.87 -0.51
CA ARG A 38 1.24 -1.09 -0.79
C ARG A 38 1.12 0.36 -0.34
N LYS A 39 -0.06 0.97 -0.50
CA LYS A 39 -0.31 2.33 -0.04
C LYS A 39 -0.26 2.38 1.49
N GLU A 40 -0.93 1.46 2.17
CA GLU A 40 -0.98 1.37 3.63
C GLU A 40 0.42 1.19 4.23
N GLU A 41 1.22 0.27 3.69
CA GLU A 41 2.62 0.07 4.11
C GLU A 41 3.46 1.35 3.94
N LYS A 42 3.28 2.05 2.81
CA LYS A 42 4.02 3.29 2.53
C LYS A 42 3.62 4.42 3.48
N VAL A 43 2.32 4.56 3.79
CA VAL A 43 1.83 5.49 4.82
C VAL A 43 2.47 5.18 6.17
N GLU A 44 2.44 3.92 6.61
CA GLU A 44 3.04 3.52 7.89
C GLU A 44 4.54 3.82 7.94
N THR A 45 5.24 3.56 6.83
CA THR A 45 6.67 3.85 6.69
C THR A 45 6.95 5.35 6.82
N VAL A 46 6.23 6.20 6.09
CA VAL A 46 6.35 7.66 6.20
C VAL A 46 6.14 8.11 7.65
N LEU A 47 5.05 7.67 8.29
CA LEU A 47 4.73 8.03 9.66
C LEU A 47 5.84 7.61 10.64
N LYS A 48 6.42 6.41 10.45
CA LYS A 48 7.51 5.90 11.28
C LYS A 48 8.78 6.72 11.14
N PHE A 49 9.16 7.11 9.92
CA PHE A 49 10.35 7.95 9.69
C PHE A 49 10.16 9.35 10.26
N LEU A 50 9.01 9.96 10.03
CA LEU A 50 8.67 11.28 10.57
C LEU A 50 8.60 11.27 12.09
N THR A 51 8.02 10.23 12.69
CA THR A 51 7.97 10.08 14.15
C THR A 51 9.36 9.91 14.75
N LYS A 52 10.25 9.16 14.09
CA LYS A 52 11.65 9.02 14.51
C LYS A 52 12.41 10.34 14.47
N ARG A 53 12.08 11.23 13.53
CA ARG A 53 12.79 12.48 13.32
C ARG A 53 12.28 13.63 14.19
N PHE A 54 10.97 13.74 14.31
CA PHE A 54 10.31 14.89 14.95
C PHE A 54 9.61 14.54 16.26
N GLY A 55 9.60 13.25 16.66
CA GLY A 55 8.85 12.78 17.81
C GLY A 55 7.36 12.57 17.48
N ILE A 56 6.50 12.66 18.48
CA ILE A 56 5.06 12.41 18.31
C ILE A 56 4.47 13.43 17.33
N LEU A 57 3.95 12.94 16.20
CA LEU A 57 3.31 13.79 15.19
C LEU A 57 1.89 14.18 15.62
N PRO A 58 1.46 15.44 15.41
CA PRO A 58 0.06 15.84 15.59
C PRO A 58 -0.92 15.00 14.78
N ASP A 59 -2.11 14.72 15.33
CA ASP A 59 -3.13 13.91 14.66
C ASP A 59 -3.58 14.52 13.32
N GLU A 60 -3.58 15.85 13.21
CA GLU A 60 -3.88 16.55 11.95
C GLU A 60 -2.88 16.17 10.85
N ILE A 61 -1.58 16.12 11.17
CA ILE A 61 -0.53 15.76 10.21
C ILE A 61 -0.65 14.28 9.84
N ARG A 62 -0.88 13.41 10.83
CA ARG A 62 -1.12 11.98 10.61
C ARG A 62 -2.28 11.73 9.64
N GLY A 63 -3.43 12.35 9.90
CA GLY A 63 -4.62 12.21 9.07
C GLY A 63 -4.46 12.77 7.65
N LYS A 64 -3.62 13.79 7.45
CA LYS A 64 -3.28 14.27 6.10
C LYS A 64 -2.39 13.27 5.35
N ILE A 65 -1.38 12.70 6.03
CA ILE A 65 -0.48 11.70 5.42
C ILE A 65 -1.24 10.45 4.98
N GLU A 66 -2.19 9.95 5.78
CA GLU A 66 -3.03 8.79 5.42
C GLU A 66 -3.83 8.99 4.14
N LYS A 67 -4.17 10.24 3.82
CA LYS A 67 -4.98 10.61 2.64
C LYS A 67 -4.14 10.86 1.39
N LEU A 68 -2.83 11.11 1.53
CA LEU A 68 -1.95 11.34 0.39
C LEU A 68 -1.94 10.17 -0.58
N ASP A 69 -1.73 10.47 -1.86
CA ASP A 69 -1.44 9.48 -2.89
C ASP A 69 0.00 8.98 -2.81
N MET A 70 0.29 7.88 -3.52
CA MET A 70 1.61 7.26 -3.49
C MET A 70 2.74 8.19 -3.92
N ILE A 71 2.51 9.11 -4.86
CA ILE A 71 3.57 9.99 -5.40
C ILE A 71 4.00 10.96 -4.33
N ASN A 72 3.05 11.57 -3.63
CA ASN A 72 3.36 12.48 -2.53
C ASN A 72 4.01 11.75 -1.35
N LEU A 73 3.60 10.52 -1.04
CA LEU A 73 4.27 9.70 -0.03
C LEU A 73 5.73 9.38 -0.40
N ASP A 74 6.02 9.10 -1.67
CA ASP A 74 7.39 8.87 -2.16
C ASP A 74 8.26 10.12 -2.04
N ILE A 75 7.74 11.28 -2.47
CA ILE A 75 8.46 12.55 -2.35
C ILE A 75 8.78 12.86 -0.88
N ILE A 76 7.85 12.55 0.03
CA ILE A 76 8.08 12.71 1.47
C ILE A 76 9.20 11.80 1.94
N LEU A 77 9.20 10.51 1.56
CA LEU A 77 10.26 9.57 1.94
C LEU A 77 11.64 9.99 1.42
N ASP A 78 11.74 10.40 0.17
CA ASP A 78 13.01 10.82 -0.44
C ASP A 78 13.63 12.02 0.30
N LYS A 79 12.78 12.95 0.75
CA LYS A 79 13.21 14.20 1.41
C LYS A 79 13.15 14.13 2.94
N VAL A 80 12.74 12.99 3.50
CA VAL A 80 12.44 12.87 4.94
C VAL A 80 13.64 13.12 5.84
N LEU A 81 14.85 12.98 5.30
CA LEU A 81 16.13 13.22 5.98
C LEU A 81 16.63 14.65 5.81
N GLU A 82 16.02 15.47 4.93
CA GLU A 82 16.45 16.84 4.62
C GLU A 82 15.62 17.90 5.35
N TYR A 83 14.35 17.65 5.63
CA TYR A 83 13.44 18.56 6.37
C TYR A 83 13.97 19.12 7.70
N LYS A 84 13.96 20.42 7.91
CA LYS A 84 14.46 20.99 9.18
C LYS A 84 13.43 20.90 10.30
N ASP A 85 12.16 20.98 9.93
CA ASP A 85 11.02 20.99 10.84
C ASP A 85 9.76 20.46 10.13
N LEU A 86 8.62 20.48 10.84
CA LEU A 86 7.34 20.04 10.30
C LEU A 86 6.72 21.01 9.28
N ASP A 87 7.19 22.26 9.17
CA ASP A 87 6.70 23.20 8.15
C ASP A 87 7.16 22.81 6.75
N ASP A 88 8.33 22.17 6.62
CA ASP A 88 8.78 21.61 5.34
C ASP A 88 7.84 20.54 4.78
N LEU A 89 7.10 19.82 5.64
CA LEU A 89 6.09 18.85 5.25
C LEU A 89 4.80 19.49 4.76
N LYS A 90 4.44 20.66 5.28
CA LYS A 90 3.15 21.32 4.96
C LYS A 90 3.00 21.62 3.47
N LYS A 91 4.10 21.75 2.73
CA LYS A 91 4.11 21.92 1.26
C LYS A 91 3.48 20.75 0.51
N PHE A 92 3.43 19.57 1.12
CA PHE A 92 2.89 18.34 0.52
C PHE A 92 1.53 17.94 1.09
N LEU A 93 1.14 18.49 2.24
CA LEU A 93 -0.12 18.19 2.92
C LEU A 93 -1.22 19.12 2.41
N HIS A 94 -1.94 18.68 1.36
CA HIS A 94 -3.08 19.39 0.75
C HIS A 94 -4.42 18.82 1.19
#